data_AF-A0A0Q5YVV3-F1
#
_entry.id   AF-A0A0Q5YVV3-F1
#
_cell.length_a   1.000
_cell.length_b   1.000
_cell.length_c   1.000
_cell.angle_alpha   90.00
_cell.angle_beta   90.00
_cell.angle_gamma   90.00
#
_symmetry.space_group_name_H-M   'P 1'
#
loop_
_entity.id
_entity.type
_entity.pdbx_description
1 polymer ?
#
loop_
_entity_poly.entity_id
_entity_poly.type
_entity_poly.pdbx_seq_one_letter_code
_entity_poly.pdbx_strand_id
1 'polypeptide(L)'
;MMSVEEFRRLKTLAREEIPLEAIARQPTVFGHEPDDVLGYPEHDPVEAVHHMAKDAAAGINQDLVRREAERFAKHFVRGAK
;
A
#
# COMPACT_ATOMS: atom_id res chain seq x y z
N MET A 1 33.55 3.10 19.96
CA MET A 1 32.07 3.12 20.04
C MET A 1 31.57 2.44 18.78
N MET A 2 30.76 1.38 18.87
CA MET A 2 30.37 0.54 17.72
C MET A 2 29.04 0.99 17.14
N SER A 3 28.86 0.90 15.81
CA SER A 3 27.60 1.26 15.15
C SER A 3 26.52 0.16 15.32
N VAL A 4 25.25 0.54 15.21
CA VAL A 4 24.10 -0.39 15.27
C VAL A 4 24.13 -1.39 14.09
N GLU A 5 24.68 -0.99 12.95
CA GLU A 5 24.85 -1.89 11.79
C GLU A 5 25.92 -2.95 12.03
N GLU A 6 27.06 -2.56 12.61
CA GLU A 6 28.11 -3.50 13.01
C GLU A 6 27.61 -4.47 14.08
N PHE A 7 26.81 -3.99 15.04
CA PHE A 7 26.16 -4.82 16.05
C PHE A 7 25.27 -5.90 15.40
N ARG A 8 24.39 -5.50 14.47
CA ARG A 8 23.51 -6.43 13.73
C ARG A 8 24.32 -7.47 12.97
N ARG A 9 25.36 -7.02 12.24
CA ARG A 9 26.20 -7.91 11.43
C ARG A 9 26.88 -8.98 12.29
N LEU A 10 27.41 -8.60 13.46
CA LEU A 10 28.06 -9.54 14.38
C LEU A 10 27.05 -10.54 14.96
N LYS A 11 25.86 -10.08 15.35
CA LYS A 11 24.80 -10.97 15.86
C LYS A 11 24.32 -11.97 14.82
N THR A 12 24.16 -11.54 13.56
CA THR A 12 23.82 -12.43 12.45
C THR A 12 24.91 -13.49 12.21
N LEU A 13 26.19 -13.09 12.24
CA LEU A 13 27.31 -14.03 12.08
C LEU A 13 27.38 -15.05 13.24
N ALA A 14 27.05 -14.60 14.45
CA ALA A 14 26.97 -15.44 15.64
C ALA A 14 25.70 -16.32 15.70
N ARG A 15 24.76 -16.17 14.76
CA ARG A 15 23.41 -16.80 14.78
C ARG A 15 22.62 -16.51 16.06
N GLU A 16 22.88 -15.36 16.67
CA GLU A 16 22.18 -14.89 17.86
C GLU A 16 21.00 -14.00 17.47
N GLU A 17 19.98 -13.96 18.33
CA GLU A 17 18.84 -13.08 18.13
C GLU A 17 19.26 -11.60 18.18
N ILE A 18 18.74 -10.82 17.23
CA ILE A 18 18.93 -9.36 17.20
C ILE A 18 17.79 -8.74 18.02
N PRO A 19 18.08 -7.93 19.05
CA PRO A 19 17.08 -7.18 19.81
C PRO A 19 16.16 -6.35 18.91
N LEU A 20 14.87 -6.29 19.23
CA LEU A 20 13.82 -5.62 18.43
C LEU A 20 14.14 -4.14 18.16
N GLU A 21 14.78 -3.46 19.10
CA GLU A 21 15.19 -2.05 19.01
C GLU A 21 16.29 -1.86 17.94
N ALA A 22 17.06 -2.92 17.72
CA ALA A 22 18.06 -3.01 16.67
C ALA A 22 17.51 -3.71 15.42
N ILE A 23 16.19 -3.84 15.21
CA ILE A 23 15.65 -4.24 13.90
C ILE A 23 15.31 -2.99 13.11
N ALA A 24 15.77 -2.91 11.85
CA ALA A 24 15.38 -1.81 10.98
C ALA A 24 13.87 -1.90 10.73
N ARG A 25 13.12 -0.86 11.11
CA ARG A 25 11.71 -0.74 10.75
C ARG A 25 11.61 -0.56 9.24
N GLN A 26 11.38 -1.64 8.53
CA GLN A 26 11.09 -1.55 7.09
C GLN A 26 9.71 -0.89 6.93
N PRO A 27 9.54 0.01 5.95
CA PRO A 27 8.22 0.52 5.63
C PRO A 27 7.30 -0.64 5.27
N THR A 28 6.11 -0.67 5.86
CA THR A 28 5.07 -1.63 5.48
C THR A 28 4.61 -1.25 4.07
N VAL A 29 5.14 -1.96 3.07
CA VAL A 29 4.64 -1.86 1.70
C VAL A 29 3.36 -2.67 1.64
N PHE A 30 2.22 -2.00 1.64
CA PHE A 30 0.95 -2.65 1.27
C PHE A 30 1.07 -3.03 -0.20
N GLY A 31 1.08 -4.33 -0.51
CA GLY A 31 1.04 -4.81 -1.90
C GLY A 31 -0.30 -4.47 -2.58
N HIS A 32 -0.40 -4.68 -3.89
CA HIS A 32 -1.69 -4.59 -4.61
C HIS A 32 -2.74 -5.42 -3.86
N GLU A 33 -3.85 -4.77 -3.45
CA GLU A 33 -4.97 -5.53 -2.90
C GLU A 33 -5.53 -6.41 -4.02
N PRO A 34 -5.94 -7.66 -3.71
CA PRO A 34 -6.47 -8.58 -4.71
C PRO A 34 -7.74 -8.08 -5.42
N ASP A 35 -8.38 -7.04 -4.86
CA ASP A 35 -9.57 -6.39 -5.41
C ASP A 35 -9.24 -5.16 -6.29
N ASP A 36 -7.97 -4.80 -6.47
CA ASP A 36 -7.52 -3.75 -7.41
C ASP A 36 -7.46 -4.29 -8.84
N VAL A 37 -8.63 -4.41 -9.48
CA VAL A 37 -8.74 -5.07 -10.79
C VAL A 37 -8.34 -4.12 -11.91
N LEU A 38 -8.52 -2.81 -11.71
CA LEU A 38 -8.28 -1.78 -12.72
C LEU A 38 -7.04 -0.92 -12.47
N GLY A 39 -6.42 -1.00 -11.30
CA GLY A 39 -5.13 -0.37 -11.02
C GLY A 39 -5.20 1.15 -11.00
N TYR A 40 -6.33 1.75 -10.59
CA TYR A 40 -6.45 3.21 -10.57
C TYR A 40 -5.47 3.83 -9.57
N PRO A 41 -4.95 5.04 -9.85
CA PRO A 41 -3.94 5.67 -9.03
C PRO A 41 -4.43 5.96 -7.60
N GLU A 42 -4.06 5.10 -6.63
CA GLU A 42 -4.46 5.25 -5.22
C GLU A 42 -3.77 6.40 -4.48
N HIS A 43 -2.69 6.94 -5.06
CA HIS A 43 -1.91 8.03 -4.48
C HIS A 43 -2.58 9.41 -4.66
N ASP A 44 -3.46 9.57 -5.64
CA ASP A 44 -4.29 10.77 -5.84
C ASP A 44 -5.77 10.36 -6.03
N PRO A 45 -6.60 10.51 -4.99
CA PRO A 45 -8.00 10.12 -5.07
C PRO A 45 -8.82 10.95 -6.07
N VAL A 46 -8.40 12.17 -6.39
CA VAL A 46 -9.11 13.00 -7.37
C VAL A 46 -8.88 12.47 -8.78
N GLU A 47 -7.63 12.11 -9.08
CA GLU A 47 -7.25 11.53 -10.37
C GLU A 47 -7.93 10.17 -10.58
N ALA A 48 -7.93 9.30 -9.56
CA ALA A 48 -8.61 8.00 -9.62
C ALA A 48 -10.11 8.13 -9.94
N VAL A 49 -10.82 9.03 -9.26
CA VAL A 49 -12.26 9.26 -9.50
C VAL A 49 -12.51 9.79 -10.92
N HIS A 50 -11.64 10.66 -11.43
CA HIS A 50 -11.76 11.18 -12.79
C HIS A 50 -11.57 10.08 -13.84
N HIS A 51 -10.60 9.18 -13.64
CA HIS A 51 -10.39 8.01 -14.50
C HIS A 51 -11.59 7.05 -14.47
N MET A 52 -12.10 6.71 -13.28
CA MET A 52 -13.30 5.90 -13.12
C MET A 52 -14.51 6.50 -13.83
N ALA A 53 -14.74 7.82 -13.69
CA ALA A 53 -15.85 8.50 -14.33
C ALA A 53 -15.73 8.48 -15.86
N LYS A 54 -14.51 8.64 -16.38
CA LYS A 54 -14.24 8.57 -17.82
C LYS A 54 -14.50 7.17 -18.38
N ASP A 55 -14.06 6.13 -17.68
CA ASP A 55 -14.26 4.73 -18.10
C ASP A 55 -15.74 4.32 -18.04
N ALA A 56 -16.45 4.74 -16.97
CA ALA A 56 -17.88 4.55 -16.85
C ALA A 56 -18.67 5.24 -17.99
N ALA A 57 -18.29 6.49 -18.32
CA ALA A 57 -18.91 7.25 -19.41
C ALA A 57 -18.63 6.64 -20.79
N ALA A 58 -17.47 5.99 -20.96
CA ALA A 58 -17.13 5.24 -22.17
C ALA A 58 -17.82 3.87 -22.27
N GLY A 59 -18.53 3.43 -21.22
CA GLY A 59 -19.16 2.10 -21.16
C GLY A 59 -18.17 0.95 -21.02
N ILE A 60 -16.92 1.24 -20.65
CA ILE A 60 -15.85 0.25 -20.54
C ILE A 60 -15.91 -0.33 -19.13
N ASN A 61 -15.95 -1.67 -19.03
CA ASN A 61 -15.78 -2.40 -17.77
C ASN A 61 -16.71 -1.91 -16.64
N GLN A 62 -17.96 -1.54 -16.95
CA GLN A 62 -18.89 -0.89 -16.00
C GLN A 62 -19.03 -1.63 -14.66
N ASP A 63 -19.09 -2.97 -14.68
CA ASP A 63 -19.18 -3.79 -13.47
C ASP A 63 -17.90 -3.75 -12.62
N LEU A 64 -16.73 -3.65 -13.26
CA LEU A 64 -15.44 -3.55 -12.58
C LEU A 64 -15.24 -2.15 -12.01
N VAL A 65 -15.56 -1.10 -12.78
CA VAL A 65 -15.50 0.30 -12.32
C VAL A 65 -16.39 0.50 -11.09
N ARG A 66 -17.58 -0.13 -11.06
CA ARG A 66 -18.47 -0.07 -9.90
C ARG A 66 -17.86 -0.71 -8.65
N ARG A 67 -17.22 -1.89 -8.78
CA ARG A 67 -16.55 -2.56 -7.65
C ARG A 67 -15.38 -1.74 -7.12
N GLU A 68 -14.58 -1.18 -8.02
CA GLU A 68 -13.44 -0.34 -7.70
C GLU A 68 -13.87 0.96 -7.00
N ALA A 69 -14.96 1.58 -7.45
CA ALA A 69 -15.54 2.75 -6.80
C ALA A 69 -16.06 2.45 -5.37
N GLU A 70 -16.67 1.28 -5.16
CA GLU A 70 -17.12 0.84 -3.83
C GLU A 70 -15.93 0.57 -2.88
N ARG A 71 -14.81 0.03 -3.40
CA ARG A 71 -13.56 -0.16 -2.67
C ARG A 71 -12.93 1.19 -2.28
N PHE A 72 -12.77 2.09 -3.25
CA PHE A 72 -12.25 3.45 -3.01
C PHE A 72 -13.08 4.20 -1.97
N ALA A 73 -14.42 4.14 -2.07
CA ALA A 73 -15.28 4.76 -1.08
C ALA A 73 -15.04 4.23 0.35
N LYS A 74 -14.80 2.93 0.54
CA LYS A 74 -14.51 2.37 1.88
C LYS A 74 -13.19 2.87 2.48
N HIS A 75 -12.16 3.06 1.65
CA HIS A 75 -10.84 3.51 2.12
C HIS A 75 -10.81 5.02 2.41
N PHE A 76 -11.40 5.84 1.54
CA PHE A 76 -11.32 7.30 1.65
C PHE A 76 -12.42 7.93 2.52
N VAL A 77 -13.62 7.34 2.63
CA VAL A 77 -14.68 7.84 3.55
C VAL A 77 -14.30 7.62 5.01
N ARG A 78 -13.47 6.60 5.30
CA ARG A 78 -13.08 6.24 6.67
C ARG A 78 -11.99 7.16 7.25
N GLY A 79 -11.30 7.93 6.41
CA GLY A 79 -10.32 8.94 6.81
C GLY A 79 -10.89 10.33 7.11
N ALA A 80 -12.21 10.55 6.93
CA ALA A 80 -12.87 11.84 7.11
C ALA A 80 -13.46 12.05 8.53
N LYS A 81 -12.83 11.51 9.58
CA LYS A 81 -13.22 11.72 10.98
C LYS A 81 -12.08 12.32 11.79
#